data_AF-A0AAU1FDP4-F1
#
_entry.id   AF-A0AAU1FDP4-F1
#
_cell.length_a   1.000
_cell.length_b   1.000
_cell.length_c   1.000
_cell.angle_alpha   90.00
_cell.angle_beta   90.00
_cell.angle_gamma   90.00
#
_symmetry.space_group_name_H-M   'P 1'
#
loop_
_entity.id
_entity.type
_entity.pdbx_description
1 polymer ?
#
loop_
_entity_poly.entity_id
_entity_poly.type
_entity_poly.pdbx_seq_one_letter_code
_entity_poly.pdbx_strand_id
1 'polypeptide(L)'
;MPLPSVAVPPWLAHALRAQRGPVPWSAVGRGALAAGPLLLVAVLSGRTSLGVVAALGAMLAGINDRPGSRRAAVKRLGLPALAGAGGLLVGSYAGLHVGAVALTLLLTLFGLVAGAVSAIGPVASGAGTQLLVASAIGAGMPLPEPGWQRAVFFLAGAGWLLALRLALPTTGVSAGDYRFDGERDAVGGVYDAIAALLDAAGGPDASRRRVELTAALDHAQDALAGPRLRRYASSAAERRLHAQYAAALPLAEAATALAWAGETVPARAAEGPRRLAVAVRTGTHTGPLPAPARSAPALRALDDALLHAADAFDRGGAGDTLHTRRRTAASLVRTALGSGGREYGLRVALSFGASAAVAQALHHARWYGNHSHWYWLPATAVFLVKPDLGPLASRVLCRAAGTVLGAVVFAGLAALLPRPEGLIALVAVSGALIPVATRHFAAQTAVVTVLVLALVMVGGEPQASWSRIGETLLACGIVLLVGHLPALGQRGGTVRARIVRAAEAADAYLTHVLNDGTTEDRAGRWILRREAYRALAEARAAIDLAAAELPALARHAEGTDEVAATLERLVDTTTACAVQLDDTGRLTPRHTERIAELLDELAERRERAGLMTSKTHKLPVAV
;
A
#
# COMPACT_ATOMS: atom_id res chain seq x y z
N MET A 1 25.42 8.91 35.19
CA MET A 1 24.07 8.40 34.84
C MET A 1 23.67 8.99 33.50
N PRO A 2 23.47 8.19 32.44
CA PRO A 2 22.82 8.71 31.24
C PRO A 2 21.37 9.05 31.62
N LEU A 3 20.89 10.23 31.22
CA LEU A 3 19.50 10.64 31.41
C LEU A 3 18.57 9.58 30.79
N PRO A 4 17.46 9.22 31.46
CA PRO A 4 16.47 8.32 30.85
C PRO A 4 15.99 8.97 29.56
N SER A 5 16.33 8.37 28.43
CA SER A 5 15.76 8.77 27.13
C SER A 5 14.25 8.62 27.26
N VAL A 6 13.52 9.72 27.27
CA VAL A 6 12.06 9.70 27.25
C VAL A 6 11.65 8.95 25.98
N ALA A 7 11.27 7.69 26.15
CA ALA A 7 10.83 6.85 25.06
C ALA A 7 9.54 7.44 24.51
N VAL A 8 9.63 8.07 23.34
CA VAL A 8 8.47 8.64 22.65
C VAL A 8 7.44 7.53 22.47
N PRO A 9 6.17 7.71 22.89
CA PRO A 9 5.15 6.69 22.71
C PRO A 9 5.09 6.21 21.26
N PRO A 10 4.94 4.89 20.99
CA PRO A 10 5.00 4.32 19.64
C PRO A 10 4.07 5.01 18.63
N TRP A 11 2.88 5.44 19.06
CA TRP A 11 1.92 6.16 18.21
C TRP A 11 2.43 7.55 17.78
N LEU A 12 3.15 8.25 18.66
CA LEU A 12 3.75 9.57 18.39
C LEU A 12 5.02 9.40 17.55
N ALA A 13 5.84 8.39 17.85
CA ALA A 13 6.99 8.04 17.02
C ALA A 13 6.55 7.68 15.59
N HIS A 14 5.44 6.96 15.42
CA HIS A 14 4.86 6.67 14.11
C HIS A 14 4.39 7.95 13.38
N ALA A 15 3.77 8.90 14.09
CA ALA A 15 3.36 10.18 13.52
C ALA A 15 4.52 11.03 13.00
N LEU A 16 5.73 10.85 13.56
CA LEU A 16 6.94 11.58 13.18
C LEU A 16 7.78 10.85 12.11
N ARG A 17 7.47 9.59 11.78
CA ARG A 17 8.21 8.82 10.79
C ARG A 17 7.86 9.28 9.37
N ALA A 18 8.81 9.94 8.71
CA ALA A 18 8.76 10.19 7.27
C ALA A 18 9.42 9.04 6.50
N GLN A 19 8.75 8.54 5.46
CA GLN A 19 9.35 7.57 4.54
C GLN A 19 10.53 8.21 3.78
N ARG A 20 11.68 7.53 3.77
CA ARG A 20 12.88 7.97 3.05
C ARG A 20 12.98 7.24 1.71
N GLY A 21 13.32 7.96 0.65
CA GLY A 21 13.51 7.39 -0.68
C GLY A 21 13.82 8.45 -1.75
N PRO A 22 14.27 8.04 -2.95
CA PRO A 22 14.56 8.97 -4.04
C PRO A 22 13.29 9.67 -4.52
N VAL A 23 13.36 10.97 -4.84
CA VAL A 23 12.20 11.77 -5.27
C VAL A 23 11.63 11.21 -6.59
N PRO A 24 10.32 10.93 -6.68
CA PRO A 24 9.71 10.40 -7.90
C PRO A 24 9.45 11.53 -8.92
N TRP A 25 10.51 12.03 -9.56
CA TRP A 25 10.44 13.19 -10.47
C TRP A 25 9.41 13.05 -11.59
N SER A 26 9.21 11.85 -12.14
CA SER A 26 8.17 11.62 -13.15
C SER A 26 6.77 11.84 -12.60
N ALA A 27 6.50 11.46 -11.34
CA ALA A 27 5.23 11.72 -10.68
C ALA A 27 5.06 13.20 -10.34
N VAL A 28 6.14 13.88 -9.93
CA VAL A 28 6.16 15.33 -9.68
C VAL A 28 5.77 16.10 -10.95
N GLY A 29 6.40 15.77 -12.09
CA GLY A 29 6.07 16.38 -13.38
C GLY A 29 4.61 16.13 -13.80
N ARG A 30 4.12 14.89 -13.65
CA ARG A 30 2.70 14.57 -13.92
C ARG A 30 1.77 15.35 -13.00
N GLY A 31 2.08 15.46 -11.71
CA GLY A 31 1.30 16.20 -10.74
C GLY A 31 1.19 17.68 -11.07
N ALA A 32 2.30 18.30 -11.51
CA ALA A 32 2.34 19.69 -11.97
C ALA A 32 1.41 19.92 -13.19
N LEU A 33 1.41 18.97 -14.13
CA LEU A 33 0.65 19.03 -15.38
C LEU A 33 -0.82 18.57 -15.23
N ALA A 34 -1.22 18.08 -14.07
CA ALA A 34 -2.52 17.48 -13.86
C ALA A 34 -3.62 18.53 -13.62
N ALA A 35 -3.65 19.16 -12.45
CA ALA A 35 -4.74 20.04 -12.06
C ALA A 35 -4.58 21.48 -12.56
N GLY A 36 -3.36 22.02 -12.53
CA GLY A 36 -3.08 23.42 -12.86
C GLY A 36 -3.44 23.80 -14.31
N PRO A 37 -2.92 23.09 -15.33
CA PRO A 37 -3.25 23.39 -16.73
C PRO A 37 -4.73 23.23 -17.06
N LEU A 38 -5.41 22.22 -16.51
CA LEU A 38 -6.86 22.05 -16.68
C LEU A 38 -7.63 23.25 -16.12
N LEU A 39 -7.24 23.72 -14.93
CA LEU A 39 -7.85 24.88 -14.30
C LEU A 39 -7.58 26.15 -15.12
N LEU A 40 -6.36 26.34 -15.62
CA LEU A 40 -6.00 27.48 -16.47
C LEU A 40 -6.86 27.55 -17.72
N VAL A 41 -6.96 26.44 -18.47
CA VAL A 41 -7.79 26.38 -19.68
C VAL A 41 -9.26 26.68 -19.36
N ALA A 42 -9.77 26.15 -18.27
CA ALA A 42 -11.15 26.40 -17.85
C ALA A 42 -11.40 27.86 -17.46
N VAL A 43 -10.45 28.50 -16.76
CA VAL A 43 -10.52 29.93 -16.41
C VAL A 43 -10.50 30.79 -17.67
N LEU A 44 -9.58 30.53 -18.60
CA LEU A 44 -9.50 31.25 -19.88
C LEU A 44 -10.74 31.06 -20.75
N SER A 45 -11.41 29.91 -20.63
CA SER A 45 -12.65 29.60 -21.35
C SER A 45 -13.92 30.11 -20.66
N GLY A 46 -13.80 30.82 -19.53
CA GLY A 46 -14.95 31.30 -18.75
C GLY A 46 -15.77 30.19 -18.05
N ARG A 47 -15.20 28.99 -17.88
CA ARG A 47 -15.85 27.81 -17.27
C ARG A 47 -15.15 27.36 -15.99
N THR A 48 -14.88 28.31 -15.09
CA THR A 48 -14.11 28.10 -13.84
C THR A 48 -14.69 26.99 -12.95
N SER A 49 -16.01 26.95 -12.77
CA SER A 49 -16.72 25.93 -12.00
C SER A 49 -16.40 24.50 -12.43
N LEU A 50 -16.43 24.24 -13.74
CA LEU A 50 -16.10 22.94 -14.34
C LEU A 50 -14.59 22.63 -14.23
N GLY A 51 -13.75 23.66 -14.36
CA GLY A 51 -12.30 23.56 -14.13
C GLY A 51 -11.96 23.10 -12.72
N VAL A 52 -12.64 23.64 -11.71
CA VAL A 52 -12.47 23.22 -10.30
C VAL A 52 -12.85 21.75 -10.11
N VAL A 53 -13.97 21.31 -10.69
CA VAL A 53 -14.39 19.90 -10.61
C VAL A 53 -13.40 18.96 -11.30
N ALA A 54 -12.89 19.34 -12.48
CA ALA A 54 -11.86 18.59 -13.17
C ALA A 54 -10.55 18.53 -12.36
N ALA A 55 -10.13 19.65 -11.77
CA ALA A 55 -8.95 19.70 -10.91
C ALA A 55 -9.10 18.82 -9.65
N LEU A 56 -10.29 18.76 -9.05
CA LEU A 56 -10.60 17.83 -7.94
C LEU A 56 -10.49 16.37 -8.37
N GLY A 57 -11.00 16.02 -9.56
CA GLY A 57 -10.84 14.69 -10.14
C GLY A 57 -9.38 14.31 -10.37
N ALA A 58 -8.59 15.24 -10.93
CA ALA A 58 -7.16 15.07 -11.14
C ALA A 58 -6.39 14.93 -9.82
N MET A 59 -6.72 15.74 -8.80
CA MET A 59 -6.13 15.66 -7.46
C MET A 59 -6.41 14.30 -6.80
N LEU A 60 -7.67 13.86 -6.77
CA LEU A 60 -8.03 12.59 -6.13
C LEU A 60 -7.42 11.39 -6.86
N ALA A 61 -7.28 11.47 -8.19
CA ALA A 61 -6.51 10.49 -8.97
C ALA A 61 -5.01 10.54 -8.63
N GLY A 62 -4.44 11.74 -8.43
CA GLY A 62 -3.05 11.97 -8.04
C GLY A 62 -2.68 11.38 -6.69
N ILE A 63 -3.59 11.44 -5.71
CA ILE A 63 -3.43 10.77 -4.41
C ILE A 63 -3.31 9.25 -4.57
N ASN A 64 -3.95 8.66 -5.59
CA ASN A 64 -3.87 7.23 -5.90
C ASN A 64 -2.71 6.89 -6.88
N ASP A 65 -1.94 7.88 -7.34
CA ASP A 65 -0.87 7.72 -8.32
C ASP A 65 0.42 7.15 -7.69
N ARG A 66 0.39 5.87 -7.33
CA ARG A 66 1.53 5.16 -6.72
C ARG A 66 2.53 4.61 -7.75
N PRO A 67 3.81 4.40 -7.40
CA PRO A 67 4.75 3.64 -8.24
C PRO A 67 4.20 2.26 -8.62
N GLY A 68 4.66 1.74 -9.76
CA GLY A 68 4.27 0.41 -10.27
C GLY A 68 3.78 0.43 -11.71
N SER A 69 3.35 -0.74 -12.21
CA SER A 69 3.02 -0.94 -13.62
C SER A 69 1.93 -0.01 -14.16
N ARG A 70 2.03 0.32 -15.45
CA ARG A 70 1.01 1.13 -16.15
C ARG A 70 -0.34 0.44 -16.17
N ARG A 71 -0.36 -0.89 -16.34
CA ARG A 71 -1.59 -1.70 -16.30
C ARG A 71 -2.27 -1.65 -14.94
N ALA A 72 -1.51 -1.78 -13.85
CA ALA A 72 -2.06 -1.63 -12.50
C ALA A 72 -2.57 -0.20 -12.26
N ALA A 73 -1.91 0.81 -12.84
CA ALA A 73 -2.34 2.19 -12.73
C ALA A 73 -3.72 2.45 -13.33
N VAL A 74 -4.06 1.85 -14.48
CA VAL A 74 -5.41 1.99 -15.07
C VAL A 74 -6.50 1.60 -14.08
N LYS A 75 -6.36 0.47 -13.38
CA LYS A 75 -7.35 0.08 -12.37
C LYS A 75 -7.27 0.92 -11.10
N ARG A 76 -6.05 1.26 -10.66
CA ARG A 76 -5.81 2.01 -9.43
C ARG A 76 -6.28 3.47 -9.50
N LEU A 77 -6.21 4.10 -10.68
CA LEU A 77 -6.72 5.45 -10.91
C LEU A 77 -8.17 5.41 -11.43
N GLY A 78 -8.46 4.54 -12.40
CA GLY A 78 -9.75 4.50 -13.09
C GLY A 78 -10.91 3.99 -12.24
N LEU A 79 -10.74 2.90 -11.48
CA LEU A 79 -11.85 2.37 -10.68
C LEU A 79 -12.26 3.36 -9.56
N PRO A 80 -11.33 3.98 -8.83
CA PRO A 80 -11.71 5.05 -7.91
C PRO A 80 -12.33 6.26 -8.59
N ALA A 81 -11.84 6.68 -9.75
CA ALA A 81 -12.42 7.80 -10.48
C ALA A 81 -13.88 7.55 -10.89
N LEU A 82 -14.20 6.33 -11.38
CA LEU A 82 -15.57 5.93 -11.69
C LEU A 82 -16.47 5.93 -10.44
N ALA A 83 -15.97 5.38 -9.34
CA ALA A 83 -16.70 5.37 -8.07
C ALA A 83 -16.92 6.79 -7.54
N GLY A 84 -15.92 7.66 -7.64
CA GLY A 84 -16.00 9.08 -7.29
C GLY A 84 -17.01 9.83 -8.16
N ALA A 85 -17.02 9.61 -9.48
CA ALA A 85 -18.00 10.22 -10.38
C ALA A 85 -19.43 9.77 -10.07
N GLY A 86 -19.64 8.48 -9.79
CA GLY A 86 -20.92 7.96 -9.32
C GLY A 86 -21.35 8.58 -7.98
N GLY A 87 -20.41 8.73 -7.05
CA GLY A 87 -20.63 9.44 -5.78
C GLY A 87 -21.04 10.89 -5.99
N LEU A 88 -20.30 11.62 -6.82
CA LEU A 88 -20.57 13.02 -7.15
C LEU A 88 -21.95 13.19 -7.79
N LEU A 89 -22.33 12.29 -8.70
CA LEU A 89 -23.62 12.29 -9.36
C LEU A 89 -24.75 12.07 -8.34
N VAL A 90 -24.68 10.99 -7.55
CA VAL A 90 -25.71 10.69 -6.55
C VAL A 90 -25.79 11.79 -5.50
N GLY A 91 -24.65 12.28 -5.02
CA GLY A 91 -24.57 13.39 -4.07
C GLY A 91 -25.24 14.65 -4.61
N SER A 92 -24.95 15.03 -5.86
CA SER A 92 -25.53 16.22 -6.51
C SER A 92 -27.06 16.15 -6.56
N TYR A 93 -27.62 15.00 -6.95
CA TYR A 93 -29.08 14.87 -7.01
C TYR A 93 -29.71 14.71 -5.62
N ALA A 94 -29.08 13.97 -4.70
CA ALA A 94 -29.58 13.80 -3.35
C ALA A 94 -29.60 15.12 -2.57
N GLY A 95 -28.55 15.94 -2.68
CA GLY A 95 -28.50 17.25 -2.03
C GLY A 95 -29.58 18.23 -2.50
N LEU A 96 -30.06 18.08 -3.74
CA LEU A 96 -31.12 18.92 -4.31
C LEU A 96 -32.54 18.45 -3.94
N HIS A 97 -32.77 17.14 -3.80
CA HIS A 97 -34.12 16.58 -3.73
C HIS A 97 -34.47 15.95 -2.38
N VAL A 98 -33.51 15.79 -1.47
CA VAL A 98 -33.68 15.01 -0.24
C VAL A 98 -33.42 15.90 0.98
N GLY A 99 -34.30 15.80 1.99
CA GLY A 99 -34.12 16.51 3.26
C GLY A 99 -32.92 16.01 4.08
N ALA A 100 -32.46 16.84 5.03
CA ALA A 100 -31.23 16.61 5.82
C ALA A 100 -31.13 15.20 6.46
N VAL A 101 -32.23 14.69 7.01
CA VAL A 101 -32.28 13.37 7.66
C VAL A 101 -32.07 12.25 6.63
N ALA A 102 -32.82 12.27 5.53
CA ALA A 102 -32.71 11.24 4.50
C ALA A 102 -31.37 11.30 3.75
N LEU A 103 -30.79 12.49 3.57
CA LEU A 103 -29.42 12.64 3.06
C LEU A 103 -28.39 12.02 4.01
N THR A 104 -28.53 12.25 5.32
CA THR A 104 -27.66 11.65 6.35
C THR A 104 -27.75 10.13 6.34
N LEU A 105 -28.96 9.56 6.24
CA LEU A 105 -29.17 8.12 6.14
C LEU A 105 -28.54 7.54 4.87
N LEU A 106 -28.71 8.22 3.72
CA LEU A 106 -28.10 7.82 2.46
C LEU A 106 -26.57 7.79 2.54
N LEU A 107 -25.96 8.84 3.09
CA LEU A 107 -24.52 8.92 3.29
C LEU A 107 -24.05 7.81 4.25
N THR A 108 -24.78 7.56 5.34
CA THR A 108 -24.49 6.46 6.28
C THR A 108 -24.49 5.10 5.58
N LEU A 109 -25.50 4.83 4.74
CA LEU A 109 -25.60 3.59 3.96
C LEU A 109 -24.45 3.46 2.96
N PHE A 110 -24.09 4.54 2.27
CA PHE A 110 -22.91 4.58 1.41
C PHE A 110 -21.66 4.24 2.20
N GLY A 111 -21.51 4.82 3.40
CA GLY A 111 -20.41 4.53 4.31
C GLY A 111 -20.32 3.06 4.67
N LEU A 112 -21.45 2.40 4.93
CA LEU A 112 -21.52 0.97 5.23
C LEU A 112 -21.03 0.11 4.06
N VAL A 113 -21.56 0.36 2.86
CA VAL A 113 -21.26 -0.42 1.65
C VAL A 113 -19.82 -0.18 1.19
N ALA A 114 -19.43 1.09 1.02
CA ALA A 114 -18.09 1.48 0.60
C ALA A 114 -17.04 1.05 1.63
N GLY A 115 -17.41 1.11 2.91
CA GLY A 115 -16.64 0.59 4.01
C GLY A 115 -16.38 -0.90 3.81
N ALA A 116 -17.43 -1.74 3.81
CA ALA A 116 -17.29 -3.19 3.67
C ALA A 116 -16.45 -3.64 2.46
N VAL A 117 -16.65 -2.98 1.31
CA VAL A 117 -15.89 -3.23 0.07
C VAL A 117 -14.40 -2.90 0.21
N SER A 118 -14.03 -1.93 1.06
CA SER A 118 -12.64 -1.54 1.26
C SER A 118 -11.77 -2.66 1.85
N ALA A 119 -12.35 -3.67 2.50
CA ALA A 119 -11.63 -4.83 3.03
C ALA A 119 -11.05 -5.75 1.92
N ILE A 120 -11.51 -5.61 0.68
CA ILE A 120 -11.06 -6.41 -0.48
C ILE A 120 -9.61 -6.09 -0.86
N GLY A 121 -9.19 -4.83 -0.67
CA GLY A 121 -7.83 -4.38 -0.94
C GLY A 121 -7.71 -2.90 -1.27
N PRO A 122 -6.48 -2.42 -1.56
CA PRO A 122 -6.18 -0.99 -1.67
C PRO A 122 -6.94 -0.26 -2.77
N VAL A 123 -7.17 -0.90 -3.92
CA VAL A 123 -7.94 -0.31 -5.04
C VAL A 123 -9.41 -0.16 -4.65
N ALA A 124 -9.99 -1.17 -4.00
CA ALA A 124 -11.36 -1.14 -3.52
C ALA A 124 -11.54 -0.08 -2.41
N SER A 125 -10.56 0.04 -1.51
CA SER A 125 -10.54 1.13 -0.52
C SER A 125 -10.42 2.51 -1.16
N GLY A 126 -9.57 2.65 -2.19
CA GLY A 126 -9.47 3.87 -3.00
C GLY A 126 -10.82 4.26 -3.61
N ALA A 127 -11.53 3.28 -4.18
CA ALA A 127 -12.86 3.48 -4.76
C ALA A 127 -13.92 3.85 -3.71
N GLY A 128 -13.93 3.17 -2.56
CA GLY A 128 -14.82 3.52 -1.45
C GLY A 128 -14.57 4.94 -0.93
N THR A 129 -13.30 5.32 -0.77
CA THR A 129 -12.94 6.68 -0.33
C THR A 129 -13.40 7.74 -1.33
N GLN A 130 -13.14 7.54 -2.63
CA GLN A 130 -13.55 8.51 -3.64
C GLN A 130 -15.08 8.60 -3.78
N LEU A 131 -15.79 7.47 -3.72
CA LEU A 131 -17.27 7.44 -3.72
C LEU A 131 -17.84 8.33 -2.60
N LEU A 132 -17.36 8.14 -1.36
CA LEU A 132 -17.87 8.85 -0.18
C LEU A 132 -17.50 10.33 -0.16
N VAL A 133 -16.24 10.65 -0.48
CA VAL A 133 -15.77 12.04 -0.52
C VAL A 133 -16.50 12.80 -1.62
N ALA A 134 -16.63 12.22 -2.81
CA ALA A 134 -17.30 12.85 -3.93
C ALA A 134 -18.82 12.95 -3.70
N SER A 135 -19.46 12.01 -3.01
CA SER A 135 -20.89 12.13 -2.66
C SER A 135 -21.16 13.26 -1.67
N ALA A 136 -20.29 13.45 -0.67
CA ALA A 136 -20.37 14.61 0.22
C ALA A 136 -20.18 15.93 -0.56
N ILE A 137 -19.15 16.02 -1.41
CA ILE A 137 -18.90 17.19 -2.25
C ILE A 137 -20.09 17.48 -3.16
N GLY A 138 -20.64 16.46 -3.84
CA GLY A 138 -21.79 16.61 -4.73
C GLY A 138 -23.00 17.19 -4.01
N ALA A 139 -23.28 16.69 -2.81
CA ALA A 139 -24.43 17.09 -2.02
C ALA A 139 -24.33 18.50 -1.42
N GLY A 140 -23.12 18.98 -1.11
CA GLY A 140 -22.95 20.24 -0.39
C GLY A 140 -22.28 21.37 -1.16
N MET A 141 -21.54 21.09 -2.24
CA MET A 141 -20.84 22.14 -3.00
C MET A 141 -21.80 22.81 -3.99
N PRO A 142 -22.03 24.13 -3.87
CA PRO A 142 -22.93 24.86 -4.75
C PRO A 142 -22.26 25.07 -6.10
N LEU A 143 -22.73 24.37 -7.14
CA LEU A 143 -22.27 24.59 -8.52
C LEU A 143 -23.49 24.77 -9.42
N PRO A 144 -23.41 25.66 -10.43
CA PRO A 144 -24.53 25.93 -11.33
C PRO A 144 -24.84 24.77 -12.27
N GLU A 145 -23.85 23.89 -12.49
CA GLU A 145 -23.94 22.81 -13.47
C GLU A 145 -24.70 21.60 -12.94
N PRO A 146 -25.45 20.88 -13.81
CA PRO A 146 -26.16 19.68 -13.40
C PRO A 146 -25.20 18.56 -12.99
N GLY A 147 -25.67 17.67 -12.10
CA GLY A 147 -24.85 16.61 -11.50
C GLY A 147 -24.12 15.71 -12.50
N TRP A 148 -24.72 15.42 -13.66
CA TRP A 148 -24.08 14.61 -14.70
C TRP A 148 -22.88 15.32 -15.35
N GLN A 149 -22.95 16.65 -15.56
CA GLN A 149 -21.81 17.41 -16.10
C GLN A 149 -20.66 17.44 -15.11
N ARG A 150 -20.96 17.65 -13.81
CA ARG A 150 -19.97 17.58 -12.74
C ARG A 150 -19.26 16.22 -12.75
N ALA A 151 -20.00 15.12 -12.87
CA ALA A 151 -19.43 13.77 -12.95
C ALA A 151 -18.54 13.56 -14.18
N VAL A 152 -18.95 14.06 -15.36
CA VAL A 152 -18.15 13.96 -16.59
C VAL A 152 -16.84 14.74 -16.48
N PHE A 153 -16.86 15.97 -15.97
CA PHE A 153 -15.64 16.78 -15.82
C PHE A 153 -14.72 16.24 -14.73
N PHE A 154 -15.28 15.66 -13.66
CA PHE A 154 -14.50 14.94 -12.66
C PHE A 154 -13.74 13.76 -13.29
N LEU A 155 -14.42 12.96 -14.12
CA LEU A 155 -13.81 11.86 -14.88
C LEU A 155 -12.78 12.37 -15.89
N ALA A 156 -13.04 13.48 -16.56
CA ALA A 156 -12.12 14.08 -17.50
C ALA A 156 -10.80 14.47 -16.82
N GLY A 157 -10.86 15.08 -15.62
CA GLY A 157 -9.67 15.42 -14.84
C GLY A 157 -8.88 14.20 -14.36
N ALA A 158 -9.57 13.17 -13.85
CA ALA A 158 -8.92 11.91 -13.46
C ALA A 158 -8.33 11.17 -14.67
N GLY A 159 -9.06 11.19 -15.79
CA GLY A 159 -8.66 10.61 -17.07
C GLY A 159 -7.46 11.33 -17.69
N TRP A 160 -7.35 12.65 -17.52
CA TRP A 160 -6.19 13.43 -17.94
C TRP A 160 -4.91 12.99 -17.21
N LEU A 161 -4.95 12.84 -15.88
CA LEU A 161 -3.80 12.32 -15.15
C LEU A 161 -3.45 10.89 -15.58
N LEU A 162 -4.45 10.05 -15.83
CA LEU A 162 -4.22 8.70 -16.34
C LEU A 162 -3.56 8.75 -17.73
N ALA A 163 -4.00 9.64 -18.62
CA ALA A 163 -3.39 9.85 -19.93
C ALA A 163 -1.93 10.32 -19.79
N LEU A 164 -1.65 11.29 -18.92
CA LEU A 164 -0.28 11.72 -18.60
C LEU A 164 0.58 10.56 -18.12
N ARG A 165 0.03 9.66 -17.28
CA ARG A 165 0.75 8.47 -16.82
C ARG A 165 1.00 7.43 -17.91
N LEU A 166 0.10 7.32 -18.88
CA LEU A 166 0.25 6.38 -20.00
C LEU A 166 1.17 6.94 -21.09
N ALA A 167 1.26 8.26 -21.24
CA ALA A 167 2.06 8.93 -22.26
C ALA A 167 3.50 9.25 -21.80
N LEU A 168 3.71 9.61 -20.53
CA LEU A 168 5.02 10.01 -20.01
C LEU A 168 5.80 8.81 -19.43
N PRO A 169 7.15 8.80 -19.56
CA PRO A 169 7.99 7.75 -19.00
C PRO A 169 7.95 7.74 -17.46
N THR A 170 7.98 6.54 -16.86
CA THR A 170 8.01 6.36 -15.41
C THR A 170 9.41 6.57 -14.82
N THR A 171 10.44 6.25 -15.60
CA THR A 171 11.88 6.40 -15.27
C THR A 171 12.59 7.16 -16.39
N GLY A 172 13.65 7.90 -16.06
CA GLY A 172 14.45 8.64 -17.05
C GLY A 172 15.38 7.77 -17.91
N VAL A 173 15.31 6.45 -17.77
CA VAL A 173 16.27 5.52 -18.36
C VAL A 173 15.61 4.76 -19.51
N SER A 174 15.91 5.24 -20.72
CA SER A 174 15.75 4.63 -22.05
C SER A 174 14.56 5.08 -22.91
N ALA A 175 14.91 5.42 -24.16
CA ALA A 175 14.01 5.52 -25.31
C ALA A 175 13.63 4.11 -25.80
N GLY A 176 12.43 3.63 -25.47
CA GLY A 176 11.97 2.28 -25.86
C GLY A 176 10.46 2.08 -25.63
N ASP A 177 9.95 0.86 -25.87
CA ASP A 177 8.54 0.50 -25.59
C ASP A 177 8.28 0.56 -24.08
N TYR A 178 7.69 1.67 -23.65
CA TYR A 178 7.47 2.02 -22.25
C TYR A 178 6.41 1.16 -21.53
N ARG A 179 5.80 0.19 -22.22
CA ARG A 179 4.65 -0.57 -21.72
C ARG A 179 4.92 -1.36 -20.44
N PHE A 180 6.17 -1.77 -20.19
CA PHE A 180 6.56 -2.65 -19.07
C PHE A 180 7.61 -2.04 -18.13
N ASP A 181 7.87 -0.73 -18.19
CA ASP A 181 8.94 -0.11 -17.41
C ASP A 181 8.79 -0.32 -15.90
N GLY A 182 7.55 -0.24 -15.40
CA GLY A 182 7.26 -0.44 -13.97
C GLY A 182 7.43 -1.90 -13.55
N GLU A 183 7.05 -2.84 -14.40
CA GLU A 183 7.28 -4.27 -14.17
C GLU A 183 8.77 -4.62 -14.21
N ARG A 184 9.52 -4.06 -15.16
CA ARG A 184 10.98 -4.22 -15.26
C ARG A 184 11.70 -3.66 -14.04
N ASP A 185 11.31 -2.46 -13.58
CA ASP A 185 11.90 -1.85 -12.40
C ASP A 185 11.62 -2.66 -11.12
N ALA A 186 10.39 -3.18 -10.99
CA ALA A 186 10.04 -4.03 -9.86
C ALA A 186 10.83 -5.35 -9.84
N VAL A 187 10.98 -6.02 -11.00
CA VAL A 187 11.81 -7.24 -11.12
C VAL A 187 13.29 -6.92 -10.91
N GLY A 188 13.80 -5.82 -11.46
CA GLY A 188 15.16 -5.33 -11.21
C GLY A 188 15.42 -5.05 -9.72
N GLY A 189 14.43 -4.51 -9.02
CA GLY A 189 14.49 -4.27 -7.58
C GLY A 189 14.62 -5.56 -6.75
N VAL A 190 14.13 -6.70 -7.22
CA VAL A 190 14.37 -8.01 -6.58
C VAL A 190 15.85 -8.36 -6.64
N TYR A 191 16.48 -8.23 -7.80
CA TYR A 191 17.89 -8.53 -7.98
C TYR A 191 18.80 -7.58 -7.16
N ASP A 192 18.45 -6.30 -7.07
CA ASP A 192 19.15 -5.36 -6.18
C ASP A 192 19.00 -5.75 -4.71
N ALA A 193 17.81 -6.21 -4.29
CA ALA A 193 17.59 -6.66 -2.92
C ALA A 193 18.34 -7.96 -2.60
N ILE A 194 18.48 -8.86 -3.57
CA ILE A 194 19.33 -10.06 -3.46
C ILE A 194 20.79 -9.64 -3.27
N ALA A 195 21.30 -8.72 -4.11
CA ALA A 195 22.67 -8.21 -3.97
C ALA A 195 22.90 -7.58 -2.59
N ALA A 196 21.97 -6.72 -2.15
CA ALA A 196 22.06 -6.05 -0.86
C ALA A 196 22.01 -7.03 0.34
N LEU A 197 21.27 -8.14 0.23
CA LEU A 197 21.27 -9.20 1.24
C LEU A 197 22.61 -9.95 1.27
N LEU A 198 23.17 -10.27 0.11
CA LEU A 198 24.47 -10.93 0.02
C LEU A 198 25.60 -10.05 0.60
N ASP A 199 25.58 -8.74 0.33
CA ASP A 199 26.55 -7.79 0.90
C ASP A 199 26.42 -7.68 2.42
N ALA A 200 25.21 -7.83 2.96
CA ALA A 200 24.94 -7.73 4.39
C ALA A 200 25.09 -9.06 5.14
N ALA A 201 25.30 -10.17 4.45
CA ALA A 201 25.44 -11.49 5.05
C ALA A 201 26.63 -11.54 6.02
N GLY A 202 26.43 -12.17 7.18
CA GLY A 202 27.39 -12.17 8.29
C GLY A 202 27.49 -10.85 9.07
N GLY A 203 26.74 -9.81 8.68
CA GLY A 203 26.66 -8.53 9.37
C GLY A 203 25.34 -8.33 10.13
N PRO A 204 25.25 -7.27 10.97
CA PRO A 204 24.05 -6.95 11.75
C PRO A 204 22.84 -6.55 10.89
N ASP A 205 23.07 -6.11 9.65
CA ASP A 205 22.02 -5.66 8.72
C ASP A 205 21.35 -6.81 7.92
N ALA A 206 21.85 -8.04 8.01
CA ALA A 206 21.36 -9.18 7.23
C ALA A 206 19.84 -9.39 7.37
N SER A 207 19.35 -9.39 8.62
CA SER A 207 17.92 -9.57 8.92
C SER A 207 17.06 -8.48 8.29
N ARG A 208 17.51 -7.23 8.32
CA ARG A 208 16.82 -6.10 7.70
C ARG A 208 16.77 -6.27 6.18
N ARG A 209 17.89 -6.62 5.54
CA ARG A 209 17.94 -6.85 4.10
C ARG A 209 17.11 -8.05 3.65
N ARG A 210 16.96 -9.08 4.49
CA ARG A 210 16.06 -10.22 4.23
C ARG A 210 14.59 -9.80 4.16
N VAL A 211 14.18 -8.91 5.07
CA VAL A 211 12.83 -8.31 5.04
C VAL A 211 12.66 -7.45 3.78
N GLU A 212 13.66 -6.63 3.42
CA GLU A 212 13.64 -5.81 2.19
C GLU A 212 13.54 -6.69 0.93
N LEU A 213 14.23 -7.83 0.85
CA LEU A 213 14.11 -8.81 -0.23
C LEU A 213 12.70 -9.39 -0.32
N THR A 214 12.09 -9.71 0.81
CA THR A 214 10.71 -10.25 0.85
C THR A 214 9.71 -9.23 0.30
N ALA A 215 9.88 -7.95 0.66
CA ALA A 215 9.06 -6.84 0.17
C ALA A 215 9.29 -6.58 -1.33
N ALA A 216 10.53 -6.70 -1.82
CA ALA A 216 10.85 -6.56 -3.24
C ALA A 216 10.19 -7.67 -4.09
N LEU A 217 10.22 -8.93 -3.60
CA LEU A 217 9.53 -10.05 -4.24
C LEU A 217 8.01 -9.84 -4.29
N ASP A 218 7.40 -9.35 -3.21
CA ASP A 218 5.95 -9.04 -3.17
C ASP A 218 5.62 -7.93 -4.17
N HIS A 219 6.44 -6.89 -4.22
CA HIS A 219 6.27 -5.78 -5.13
C HIS A 219 6.36 -6.22 -6.60
N ALA A 220 7.37 -7.02 -6.95
CA ALA A 220 7.53 -7.58 -8.29
C ALA A 220 6.36 -8.51 -8.67
N GLN A 221 5.95 -9.38 -7.75
CA GLN A 221 4.81 -10.26 -7.96
C GLN A 221 3.53 -9.46 -8.20
N ASP A 222 3.25 -8.44 -7.39
CA ASP A 222 2.06 -7.59 -7.55
C ASP A 222 2.12 -6.75 -8.84
N ALA A 223 3.32 -6.34 -9.28
CA ALA A 223 3.52 -5.62 -10.54
C ALA A 223 3.22 -6.52 -11.75
N LEU A 224 3.68 -7.78 -11.73
CA LEU A 224 3.50 -8.79 -12.78
C LEU A 224 2.09 -9.37 -12.80
N ALA A 225 1.52 -9.65 -11.62
CA ALA A 225 0.18 -10.17 -11.39
C ALA A 225 -0.92 -9.12 -11.59
N GLY A 226 -0.59 -7.97 -12.21
CA GLY A 226 -1.54 -6.97 -12.69
C GLY A 226 -2.77 -7.64 -13.30
N PRO A 227 -3.93 -6.99 -13.22
CA PRO A 227 -5.21 -7.64 -13.04
C PRO A 227 -5.62 -8.54 -14.23
N ARG A 228 -5.19 -9.80 -14.18
CA ARG A 228 -5.37 -10.75 -15.27
C ARG A 228 -6.52 -11.71 -14.97
N LEU A 229 -7.48 -11.63 -15.88
CA LEU A 229 -8.48 -12.66 -16.20
C LEU A 229 -7.96 -13.60 -17.30
N ARG A 230 -6.67 -13.55 -17.67
CA ARG A 230 -6.12 -14.27 -18.82
C ARG A 230 -5.10 -15.31 -18.39
N ARG A 231 -5.25 -16.52 -18.94
CA ARG A 231 -4.45 -17.71 -18.68
C ARG A 231 -3.08 -17.70 -19.38
N TYR A 232 -2.85 -16.76 -20.32
CA TYR A 232 -1.66 -16.72 -21.17
C TYR A 232 -1.07 -15.31 -21.28
N ALA A 233 0.27 -15.22 -21.32
CA ALA A 233 0.99 -13.98 -21.58
C ALA A 233 0.73 -13.50 -23.01
N SER A 234 0.42 -12.21 -23.18
CA SER A 234 0.01 -11.66 -24.48
C SER A 234 1.17 -11.31 -25.43
N SER A 235 2.43 -11.37 -24.96
CA SER A 235 3.61 -11.02 -25.75
C SER A 235 4.85 -11.78 -25.30
N ALA A 236 5.84 -11.91 -26.20
CA ALA A 236 7.15 -12.49 -25.88
C ALA A 236 7.89 -11.69 -24.80
N ALA A 237 7.79 -10.34 -24.83
CA ALA A 237 8.37 -9.47 -23.81
C ALA A 237 7.79 -9.74 -22.41
N GLU A 238 6.48 -9.98 -22.32
CA GLU A 238 5.82 -10.33 -21.07
C GLU A 238 6.26 -11.71 -20.57
N ARG A 239 6.38 -12.72 -21.44
CA ARG A 239 6.91 -14.05 -21.06
C ARG A 239 8.33 -13.96 -20.53
N ARG A 240 9.21 -13.24 -21.25
CA ARG A 240 10.60 -13.02 -20.85
C ARG A 240 10.66 -12.42 -19.44
N LEU A 241 9.82 -11.44 -19.13
CA LEU A 241 9.83 -10.80 -17.82
C LEU A 241 9.35 -11.72 -16.68
N HIS A 242 8.39 -12.62 -16.93
CA HIS A 242 8.00 -13.62 -15.92
C HIS A 242 9.09 -14.68 -15.74
N ALA A 243 9.77 -15.09 -16.82
CA ALA A 243 10.90 -16.01 -16.74
C ALA A 243 12.06 -15.39 -15.95
N GLN A 244 12.36 -14.10 -16.16
CA GLN A 244 13.33 -13.35 -15.37
C GLN A 244 12.93 -13.31 -13.88
N TYR A 245 11.67 -13.01 -13.56
CA TYR A 245 11.21 -13.06 -12.18
C TYR A 245 11.31 -14.47 -11.56
N ALA A 246 10.92 -15.51 -12.29
CA ALA A 246 11.02 -16.90 -11.82
C ALA A 246 12.49 -17.28 -11.55
N ALA A 247 13.42 -16.84 -12.40
CA ALA A 247 14.86 -17.05 -12.20
C ALA A 247 15.41 -16.35 -10.95
N ALA A 248 14.76 -15.30 -10.45
CA ALA A 248 15.13 -14.65 -9.20
C ALA A 248 14.77 -15.47 -7.95
N LEU A 249 13.82 -16.42 -8.03
CA LEU A 249 13.35 -17.20 -6.88
C LEU A 249 14.44 -18.10 -6.28
N PRO A 250 15.16 -18.94 -7.05
CA PRO A 250 16.27 -19.73 -6.50
C PRO A 250 17.44 -18.87 -6.01
N LEU A 251 17.73 -17.74 -6.68
CA LEU A 251 18.74 -16.77 -6.21
C LEU A 251 18.36 -16.21 -4.83
N ALA A 252 17.08 -15.89 -4.61
CA ALA A 252 16.58 -15.44 -3.33
C ALA A 252 16.64 -16.53 -2.25
N GLU A 253 16.47 -17.81 -2.60
CA GLU A 253 16.65 -18.93 -1.65
C GLU A 253 18.10 -19.06 -1.21
N ALA A 254 19.03 -19.08 -2.17
CA ALA A 254 20.46 -19.16 -1.90
C ALA A 254 20.93 -17.97 -1.04
N ALA A 255 20.49 -16.75 -1.34
CA ALA A 255 20.81 -15.56 -0.55
C ALA A 255 20.24 -15.62 0.87
N THR A 256 19.02 -16.13 1.06
CA THR A 256 18.46 -16.34 2.41
C THR A 256 19.25 -17.40 3.19
N ALA A 257 19.64 -18.51 2.55
CA ALA A 257 20.44 -19.55 3.19
C ALA A 257 21.85 -19.05 3.59
N LEU A 258 22.49 -18.24 2.74
CA LEU A 258 23.77 -17.59 3.06
C LEU A 258 23.64 -16.61 4.23
N ALA A 259 22.58 -15.81 4.25
CA ALA A 259 22.31 -14.92 5.38
C ALA A 259 22.04 -15.69 6.68
N TRP A 260 21.35 -16.83 6.61
CA TRP A 260 21.11 -17.71 7.75
C TRP A 260 22.39 -18.38 8.28
N ALA A 261 23.32 -18.74 7.40
CA ALA A 261 24.60 -19.34 7.80
C ALA A 261 25.41 -18.42 8.73
N GLY A 262 25.26 -17.09 8.55
CA GLY A 262 25.86 -16.08 9.41
C GLY A 262 27.33 -15.76 9.07
N GLU A 263 27.83 -16.25 7.94
CA GLU A 263 29.19 -16.01 7.45
C GLU A 263 29.22 -14.88 6.42
N THR A 264 30.33 -14.14 6.37
CA THR A 264 30.53 -13.10 5.37
C THR A 264 30.71 -13.70 3.98
N VAL A 265 29.97 -13.20 3.00
CA VAL A 265 30.03 -13.67 1.62
C VAL A 265 31.04 -12.84 0.82
N PRO A 266 31.84 -13.45 -0.10
CA PRO A 266 32.74 -12.68 -0.96
C PRO A 266 31.98 -11.62 -1.78
N ALA A 267 32.51 -10.40 -1.86
CA ALA A 267 31.87 -9.28 -2.56
C ALA A 267 31.53 -9.58 -4.04
N ARG A 268 32.26 -10.50 -4.68
CA ARG A 268 32.01 -10.99 -6.04
C ARG A 268 30.63 -11.65 -6.19
N ALA A 269 30.07 -12.24 -5.14
CA ALA A 269 28.78 -12.94 -5.19
C ALA A 269 27.60 -11.99 -5.46
N ALA A 270 27.69 -10.72 -5.04
CA ALA A 270 26.65 -9.72 -5.26
C ALA A 270 26.69 -9.09 -6.66
N GLU A 271 27.79 -9.22 -7.41
CA GLU A 271 27.97 -8.59 -8.72
C GLU A 271 27.06 -9.20 -9.80
N GLY A 272 26.84 -10.52 -9.76
CA GLY A 272 25.92 -11.21 -10.68
C GLY A 272 24.50 -10.64 -10.61
N PRO A 273 23.85 -10.64 -9.42
CA PRO A 273 22.53 -10.03 -9.24
C PRO A 273 22.47 -8.55 -9.66
N ARG A 274 23.48 -7.73 -9.38
CA ARG A 274 23.50 -6.31 -9.84
C ARG A 274 23.45 -6.20 -11.37
N ARG A 275 24.21 -7.03 -12.09
CA ARG A 275 24.18 -7.06 -13.57
C ARG A 275 22.83 -7.53 -14.11
N LEU A 276 22.23 -8.54 -13.48
CA LEU A 276 20.86 -8.98 -13.79
C LEU A 276 19.86 -7.84 -13.59
N ALA A 277 19.97 -7.07 -12.50
CA ALA A 277 19.10 -5.93 -12.22
C ALA A 277 19.16 -4.86 -13.32
N VAL A 278 20.37 -4.52 -13.78
CA VAL A 278 20.57 -3.59 -14.90
C VAL A 278 19.98 -4.17 -16.18
N ALA A 279 20.26 -5.43 -16.52
CA ALA A 279 19.80 -6.07 -17.74
C ALA A 279 18.27 -6.17 -17.84
N VAL A 280 17.55 -6.42 -16.74
CA VAL A 280 16.07 -6.38 -16.73
C VAL A 280 15.56 -4.98 -17.05
N ARG A 281 16.14 -3.95 -16.42
CA ARG A 281 15.70 -2.55 -16.57
C ARG A 281 15.96 -2.01 -17.97
N THR A 282 17.12 -2.30 -18.55
CA THR A 282 17.50 -1.90 -19.91
C THR A 282 16.88 -2.80 -20.98
N GLY A 283 16.37 -3.98 -20.59
CA GLY A 283 15.87 -5.00 -21.50
C GLY A 283 16.97 -5.69 -22.32
N THR A 284 18.24 -5.55 -21.94
CA THR A 284 19.39 -6.11 -22.65
C THR A 284 19.72 -7.53 -22.21
N HIS A 285 20.76 -8.12 -22.80
CA HIS A 285 21.40 -9.32 -22.27
C HIS A 285 22.24 -8.97 -21.04
N THR A 286 22.54 -9.96 -20.22
CA THR A 286 23.26 -9.79 -18.95
C THR A 286 24.76 -9.62 -19.15
N GLY A 287 25.29 -10.11 -20.28
CA GLY A 287 26.71 -10.34 -20.47
C GLY A 287 27.23 -11.44 -19.52
N PRO A 288 28.56 -11.63 -19.45
CA PRO A 288 29.16 -12.63 -18.58
C PRO A 288 28.93 -12.31 -17.10
N LEU A 289 28.37 -13.28 -16.37
CA LEU A 289 28.15 -13.21 -14.93
C LEU A 289 29.36 -13.79 -14.18
N PRO A 290 29.84 -13.15 -13.11
CA PRO A 290 30.92 -13.70 -12.29
C PRO A 290 30.43 -14.88 -11.44
N ALA A 291 31.03 -16.05 -11.62
CA ALA A 291 30.76 -17.21 -10.77
C ALA A 291 31.24 -16.95 -9.32
N PRO A 292 30.40 -17.19 -8.28
CA PRO A 292 30.81 -17.19 -6.89
C PRO A 292 31.70 -18.40 -6.54
N ALA A 293 32.35 -18.38 -5.38
CA ALA A 293 33.18 -19.49 -4.92
C ALA A 293 32.30 -20.70 -4.56
N ARG A 294 32.62 -21.91 -5.02
CA ARG A 294 31.84 -23.13 -4.73
C ARG A 294 32.22 -23.83 -3.41
N SER A 295 32.57 -23.07 -2.36
CA SER A 295 33.10 -23.60 -1.10
C SER A 295 32.04 -24.17 -0.14
N ALA A 296 30.80 -23.69 -0.22
CA ALA A 296 29.71 -24.09 0.67
C ALA A 296 28.44 -24.45 -0.12
N PRO A 297 27.53 -25.28 0.42
CA PRO A 297 26.27 -25.68 -0.22
C PRO A 297 25.47 -24.47 -0.76
N ALA A 298 25.29 -23.44 0.06
CA ALA A 298 24.52 -22.26 -0.32
C ALA A 298 25.22 -21.39 -1.39
N LEU A 299 26.56 -21.41 -1.48
CA LEU A 299 27.28 -20.73 -2.55
C LEU A 299 27.23 -21.53 -3.87
N ARG A 300 27.20 -22.86 -3.82
CA ARG A 300 26.95 -23.71 -4.98
C ARG A 300 25.53 -23.49 -5.52
N ALA A 301 24.53 -23.47 -4.62
CA ALA A 301 23.16 -23.13 -4.98
C ALA A 301 23.06 -21.73 -5.62
N LEU A 302 23.84 -20.75 -5.14
CA LEU A 302 23.91 -19.42 -5.74
C LEU A 302 24.51 -19.46 -7.16
N ASP A 303 25.60 -20.20 -7.37
CA ASP A 303 26.24 -20.38 -8.69
C ASP A 303 25.29 -21.03 -9.68
N ASP A 304 24.67 -22.14 -9.30
CA ASP A 304 23.73 -22.88 -10.15
C ASP A 304 22.48 -22.02 -10.47
N ALA A 305 22.01 -21.22 -9.50
CA ALA A 305 20.93 -20.27 -9.71
C ALA A 305 21.31 -19.10 -10.64
N LEU A 306 22.56 -18.63 -10.61
CA LEU A 306 23.07 -17.62 -11.55
C LEU A 306 23.16 -18.17 -12.97
N LEU A 307 23.57 -19.42 -13.13
CA LEU A 307 23.59 -20.11 -14.42
C LEU A 307 22.18 -20.26 -15.00
N HIS A 308 21.22 -20.72 -14.19
CA HIS A 308 19.81 -20.77 -14.60
C HIS A 308 19.25 -19.39 -14.95
N ALA A 309 19.64 -18.34 -14.22
CA ALA A 309 19.25 -16.98 -14.55
C ALA A 309 19.84 -16.50 -15.87
N ALA A 310 21.13 -16.77 -16.13
CA ALA A 310 21.74 -16.44 -17.42
C ALA A 310 20.97 -17.09 -18.59
N ASP A 311 20.66 -18.39 -18.47
CA ASP A 311 19.89 -19.12 -19.48
C ASP A 311 18.49 -18.52 -19.71
N ALA A 312 17.80 -18.15 -18.62
CA ALA A 312 16.49 -17.50 -18.70
C ALA A 312 16.53 -16.14 -19.41
N PHE A 313 17.62 -15.37 -19.24
CA PHE A 313 17.80 -14.07 -19.89
C PHE A 313 18.15 -14.17 -21.38
N ASP A 314 18.85 -15.25 -21.76
CA ASP A 314 19.31 -15.50 -23.13
C ASP A 314 18.28 -16.24 -23.99
N ARG A 315 17.67 -17.32 -23.49
CA ARG A 315 16.72 -18.15 -24.24
C ARG A 315 15.28 -17.65 -24.19
N GLY A 316 14.99 -16.67 -23.33
CA GLY A 316 13.67 -16.07 -23.24
C GLY A 316 12.58 -17.07 -22.85
N GLY A 317 12.84 -17.92 -21.86
CA GLY A 317 11.89 -18.78 -21.13
C GLY A 317 10.96 -19.68 -21.96
N ALA A 318 11.11 -21.00 -21.81
CA ALA A 318 10.07 -21.95 -22.22
C ALA A 318 8.75 -21.63 -21.48
N GLY A 319 7.62 -21.76 -22.18
CA GLY A 319 6.33 -21.22 -21.77
C GLY A 319 5.77 -21.86 -20.50
N ASP A 320 6.13 -21.32 -19.35
CA ASP A 320 5.47 -21.70 -18.09
C ASP A 320 4.09 -21.05 -17.96
N THR A 321 3.15 -21.88 -17.51
CA THR A 321 1.79 -21.45 -17.19
C THR A 321 1.83 -20.47 -16.02
N LEU A 322 1.29 -19.27 -16.24
CA LEU A 322 1.09 -18.31 -15.17
C LEU A 322 0.10 -18.88 -14.15
N HIS A 323 0.61 -19.35 -13.00
CA HIS A 323 -0.21 -19.79 -11.88
C HIS A 323 -0.84 -18.59 -11.16
N THR A 324 -1.82 -17.95 -11.79
CA THR A 324 -2.62 -16.91 -11.14
C THR A 324 -3.87 -17.52 -10.52
N ARG A 325 -3.99 -17.43 -9.19
CA ARG A 325 -5.22 -17.78 -8.48
C ARG A 325 -6.29 -16.72 -8.79
N ARG A 326 -7.31 -17.10 -9.58
CA ARG A 326 -8.46 -16.21 -9.85
C ARG A 326 -9.24 -16.00 -8.55
N ARG A 327 -9.32 -14.76 -8.06
CA ARG A 327 -10.30 -14.42 -7.02
C ARG A 327 -11.68 -14.37 -7.66
N THR A 328 -12.52 -15.35 -7.40
CA THR A 328 -13.91 -15.39 -7.86
C THR A 328 -14.72 -14.25 -7.23
N ALA A 329 -15.74 -13.72 -7.91
CA ALA A 329 -16.64 -12.71 -7.36
C ALA A 329 -17.24 -13.13 -6.01
N ALA A 330 -17.60 -14.41 -5.86
CA ALA A 330 -18.04 -15.00 -4.60
C ALA A 330 -16.99 -14.88 -3.47
N SER A 331 -15.69 -14.98 -3.79
CA SER A 331 -14.62 -14.76 -2.82
C SER A 331 -14.56 -13.30 -2.37
N LEU A 332 -14.74 -12.36 -3.30
CA LEU A 332 -14.71 -10.92 -3.00
C LEU A 332 -15.90 -10.52 -2.11
N VAL A 333 -17.10 -11.03 -2.43
CA VAL A 333 -18.31 -10.82 -1.62
C VAL A 333 -18.14 -11.42 -0.23
N ARG A 334 -17.60 -12.64 -0.11
CA ARG A 334 -17.28 -13.23 1.21
C ARG A 334 -16.26 -12.40 2.00
N THR A 335 -15.28 -11.79 1.35
CA THR A 335 -14.34 -10.88 2.02
C THR A 335 -15.02 -9.61 2.53
N ALA A 336 -15.89 -9.00 1.73
CA ALA A 336 -16.62 -7.79 2.11
C ALA A 336 -17.67 -8.04 3.21
N LEU A 337 -18.36 -9.18 3.17
CA LEU A 337 -19.35 -9.58 4.18
C LEU A 337 -18.73 -10.32 5.38
N GLY A 338 -17.42 -10.61 5.33
CA GLY A 338 -16.69 -11.21 6.43
C GLY A 338 -16.60 -10.27 7.65
N SER A 339 -16.08 -10.79 8.76
CA SER A 339 -15.95 -10.03 10.02
C SER A 339 -15.23 -8.70 9.83
N GLY A 340 -14.07 -8.70 9.16
CA GLY A 340 -13.29 -7.49 8.91
C GLY A 340 -13.98 -6.47 8.01
N GLY A 341 -14.73 -6.94 7.00
CA GLY A 341 -15.51 -6.06 6.13
C GLY A 341 -16.71 -5.44 6.85
N ARG A 342 -17.43 -6.22 7.67
CA ARG A 342 -18.56 -5.73 8.48
C ARG A 342 -18.13 -4.71 9.54
N GLU A 343 -17.07 -5.00 10.28
CA GLU A 343 -16.52 -4.10 11.31
C GLU A 343 -16.10 -2.76 10.69
N TYR A 344 -15.33 -2.82 9.60
CA TYR A 344 -14.86 -1.62 8.93
C TYR A 344 -16.00 -0.86 8.23
N GLY A 345 -16.94 -1.58 7.62
CA GLY A 345 -18.20 -1.05 7.11
C GLY A 345 -18.94 -0.22 8.14
N LEU A 346 -19.17 -0.80 9.32
CA LEU A 346 -19.88 -0.14 10.41
C LEU A 346 -19.13 1.10 10.92
N ARG A 347 -17.80 1.02 11.04
CA ARG A 347 -16.97 2.16 11.46
C ARG A 347 -17.06 3.34 10.48
N VAL A 348 -16.97 3.06 9.19
CA VAL A 348 -17.10 4.09 8.15
C VAL A 348 -18.52 4.65 8.13
N ALA A 349 -19.54 3.80 8.23
CA ALA A 349 -20.94 4.20 8.30
C ALA A 349 -21.20 5.16 9.46
N LEU A 350 -20.79 4.78 10.68
CA LEU A 350 -20.99 5.59 11.88
C LEU A 350 -20.21 6.90 11.81
N SER A 351 -18.95 6.87 11.36
CA SER A 351 -18.14 8.08 11.25
C SER A 351 -18.69 9.04 10.21
N PHE A 352 -18.99 8.54 9.00
CA PHE A 352 -19.49 9.36 7.91
C PHE A 352 -20.92 9.85 8.18
N GLY A 353 -21.79 8.99 8.71
CA GLY A 353 -23.14 9.30 9.13
C GLY A 353 -23.20 10.33 10.25
N ALA A 354 -22.47 10.12 11.35
CA ALA A 354 -22.43 11.07 12.47
C ALA A 354 -21.86 12.42 12.04
N SER A 355 -20.81 12.41 11.22
CA SER A 355 -20.23 13.63 10.66
C SER A 355 -21.22 14.35 9.73
N ALA A 356 -21.95 13.64 8.87
CA ALA A 356 -23.00 14.24 8.04
C ALA A 356 -24.15 14.82 8.91
N ALA A 357 -24.59 14.09 9.93
CA ALA A 357 -25.63 14.53 10.85
C ALA A 357 -25.25 15.83 11.58
N VAL A 358 -24.04 15.88 12.14
CA VAL A 358 -23.51 17.06 12.83
C VAL A 358 -23.36 18.22 11.85
N ALA A 359 -22.82 17.98 10.66
CA ALA A 359 -22.67 19.02 9.64
C ALA A 359 -24.02 19.61 9.20
N GLN A 360 -25.03 18.76 8.99
CA GLN A 360 -26.38 19.18 8.65
C GLN A 360 -27.04 19.95 9.80
N ALA A 361 -26.90 19.48 11.04
CA ALA A 361 -27.43 20.17 12.22
C ALA A 361 -26.82 21.57 12.39
N LEU A 362 -25.49 21.69 12.26
CA LEU A 362 -24.79 22.98 12.34
C LEU A 362 -25.18 23.93 11.21
N HIS A 363 -25.35 23.40 10.00
CA HIS A 363 -25.79 24.17 8.84
C HIS A 363 -27.20 24.74 9.02
N HIS A 364 -28.14 23.92 9.50
CA HIS A 364 -29.53 24.35 9.72
C HIS A 364 -29.69 25.25 10.95
N ALA A 365 -28.92 25.01 12.01
CA ALA A 365 -28.97 25.80 13.25
C ALA A 365 -28.26 27.16 13.13
N ARG A 366 -27.52 27.44 12.04
CA ARG A 366 -26.74 28.68 11.82
C ARG A 366 -25.80 29.06 12.98
N TRP A 367 -25.36 28.06 13.76
CA TRP A 367 -24.75 28.21 15.09
C TRP A 367 -23.50 29.12 15.14
N TYR A 368 -22.73 29.24 14.05
CA TYR A 368 -21.62 30.20 13.90
C TYR A 368 -21.56 30.78 12.48
N GLY A 369 -22.71 31.22 11.94
CA GLY A 369 -22.81 31.86 10.62
C GLY A 369 -23.15 30.91 9.47
N ASN A 370 -22.97 31.37 8.23
CA ASN A 370 -23.33 30.63 7.02
C ASN A 370 -22.31 29.50 6.78
N HIS A 371 -22.67 28.25 7.11
CA HIS A 371 -21.82 27.07 6.88
C HIS A 371 -21.87 26.66 5.40
N SER A 372 -21.28 27.47 4.51
CA SER A 372 -21.27 27.20 3.06
C SER A 372 -20.53 25.90 2.69
N HIS A 373 -19.70 25.39 3.60
CA HIS A 373 -18.75 24.30 3.34
C HIS A 373 -19.03 23.01 4.14
N TRP A 374 -20.24 22.81 4.66
CA TRP A 374 -20.60 21.69 5.55
C TRP A 374 -20.12 20.30 5.09
N TYR A 375 -19.99 20.07 3.78
CA TYR A 375 -19.52 18.83 3.17
C TYR A 375 -18.04 18.47 3.45
N TRP A 376 -17.23 19.43 3.87
CA TRP A 376 -15.82 19.22 4.26
C TRP A 376 -15.67 18.36 5.50
N LEU A 377 -16.62 18.46 6.43
CA LEU A 377 -16.63 17.70 7.67
C LEU A 377 -16.80 16.18 7.41
N PRO A 378 -17.85 15.71 6.69
CA PRO A 378 -17.98 14.31 6.34
C PRO A 378 -16.90 13.83 5.37
N ALA A 379 -16.44 14.64 4.42
CA ALA A 379 -15.32 14.29 3.57
C ALA A 379 -14.02 14.05 4.37
N THR A 380 -13.76 14.87 5.41
CA THR A 380 -12.59 14.71 6.28
C THR A 380 -12.69 13.47 7.16
N ALA A 381 -13.87 13.16 7.69
CA ALA A 381 -14.10 11.94 8.47
C ALA A 381 -13.75 10.68 7.66
N VAL A 382 -14.14 10.61 6.38
CA VAL A 382 -13.81 9.48 5.50
C VAL A 382 -12.30 9.28 5.34
N PHE A 383 -11.55 10.37 5.09
CA PHE A 383 -10.09 10.30 4.98
C PHE A 383 -9.43 9.79 6.27
N LEU A 384 -9.97 10.15 7.44
CA LEU A 384 -9.45 9.71 8.73
C LEU A 384 -9.75 8.24 9.04
N VAL A 385 -10.84 7.69 8.50
CA VAL A 385 -11.30 6.33 8.83
C VAL A 385 -10.77 5.29 7.85
N LYS A 386 -10.20 5.69 6.71
CA LYS A 386 -9.57 4.80 5.70
C LYS A 386 -8.65 3.75 6.35
N PRO A 387 -8.61 2.47 5.91
CA PRO A 387 -7.87 1.44 6.63
C PRO A 387 -6.37 1.50 6.32
N ASP A 388 -6.00 1.95 5.13
CA ASP A 388 -4.63 1.83 4.58
C ASP A 388 -3.64 2.92 5.05
N LEU A 389 -4.06 3.81 5.96
CA LEU A 389 -3.30 5.02 6.29
C LEU A 389 -2.53 4.94 7.62
N GLY A 390 -2.43 3.76 8.22
CA GLY A 390 -1.76 3.57 9.51
C GLY A 390 -2.65 3.83 10.73
N PRO A 391 -2.08 3.97 11.94
CA PRO A 391 -2.81 4.05 13.20
C PRO A 391 -3.70 5.28 13.30
N LEU A 392 -4.89 5.13 13.89
CA LEU A 392 -5.89 6.20 13.93
C LEU A 392 -5.39 7.46 14.66
N ALA A 393 -4.72 7.30 15.80
CA ALA A 393 -4.21 8.42 16.59
C ALA A 393 -3.19 9.27 15.82
N SER A 394 -2.24 8.61 15.15
CA SER A 394 -1.25 9.29 14.31
C SER A 394 -1.91 10.08 13.18
N ARG A 395 -2.92 9.49 12.53
CA ARG A 395 -3.67 10.16 11.45
C ARG A 395 -4.43 11.37 11.94
N VAL A 396 -5.10 11.28 13.08
CA VAL A 396 -5.84 12.40 13.66
C VAL A 396 -4.90 13.56 13.98
N LEU A 397 -3.78 13.28 14.65
CA LEU A 397 -2.78 14.30 14.96
C LEU A 397 -2.20 14.94 13.69
N CYS A 398 -1.75 14.10 12.75
CA CYS A 398 -1.15 14.57 11.50
C CYS A 398 -2.17 15.30 10.61
N ARG A 399 -3.46 14.92 10.64
CA ARG A 399 -4.54 15.63 9.94
C ARG A 399 -4.75 17.01 10.52
N ALA A 400 -4.86 17.12 11.84
CA ALA A 400 -5.04 18.39 12.53
C ALA A 400 -3.84 19.32 12.26
N ALA A 401 -2.62 18.86 12.54
CA ALA A 401 -1.40 19.62 12.32
C ALA A 401 -1.21 20.03 10.84
N GLY A 402 -1.39 19.08 9.92
CA GLY A 402 -1.26 19.33 8.49
C GLY A 402 -2.30 20.32 7.96
N THR A 403 -3.54 20.26 8.46
CA THR A 403 -4.59 21.19 8.02
C THR A 403 -4.34 22.60 8.55
N VAL A 404 -3.94 22.74 9.82
CA VAL A 404 -3.56 24.04 10.38
C VAL A 404 -2.38 24.64 9.60
N LEU A 405 -1.31 23.86 9.39
CA LEU A 405 -0.16 24.31 8.62
C LEU A 405 -0.54 24.70 7.19
N GLY A 406 -1.30 23.85 6.49
CA GLY A 406 -1.75 24.13 5.12
C GLY A 406 -2.65 25.35 5.02
N ALA A 407 -3.56 25.55 5.98
CA ALA A 407 -4.46 26.71 6.01
C ALA A 407 -3.72 28.03 6.28
N VAL A 408 -2.71 28.01 7.15
CA VAL A 408 -1.84 29.16 7.45
C VAL A 408 -0.95 29.49 6.25
N VAL A 409 -0.30 28.48 5.65
CA VAL A 409 0.53 28.66 4.45
C VAL A 409 -0.31 29.20 3.29
N PHE A 410 -1.51 28.64 3.08
CA PHE A 410 -2.43 29.15 2.07
C PHE A 410 -2.82 30.60 2.35
N ALA A 411 -3.15 30.96 3.59
CA ALA A 411 -3.54 32.32 3.94
C ALA A 411 -2.43 33.34 3.63
N GLY A 412 -1.17 33.02 3.97
CA GLY A 412 -0.03 33.87 3.65
C GLY A 412 0.20 34.01 2.14
N LEU A 413 0.15 32.89 1.39
CA LEU A 413 0.33 32.91 -0.06
C LEU A 413 -0.81 33.62 -0.80
N ALA A 414 -2.06 33.42 -0.37
CA ALA A 414 -3.23 34.09 -0.94
C ALA A 414 -3.21 35.60 -0.70
N ALA A 415 -2.66 36.05 0.43
CA ALA A 415 -2.45 37.48 0.70
C ALA A 415 -1.40 38.11 -0.23
N LEU A 416 -0.37 37.35 -0.63
CA LEU A 416 0.69 37.80 -1.54
C LEU A 416 0.29 37.69 -3.02
N LEU A 417 -0.49 36.68 -3.38
CA LEU A 417 -0.84 36.31 -4.75
C LEU A 417 -2.38 36.18 -4.92
N PRO A 418 -3.16 37.26 -4.71
CA PRO A 418 -4.63 37.19 -4.72
C PRO A 418 -5.22 37.00 -6.12
N ARG A 419 -4.41 37.13 -7.18
CA ARG A 419 -4.85 36.99 -8.57
C ARG A 419 -5.09 35.52 -8.92
N PRO A 420 -6.04 35.22 -9.83
CA PRO A 420 -6.35 33.85 -10.24
C PRO A 420 -5.12 33.10 -10.78
N GLU A 421 -4.22 33.78 -11.48
CA GLU A 421 -2.96 33.24 -11.98
C GLU A 421 -2.08 32.67 -10.85
N GLY A 422 -1.98 33.40 -9.72
CA GLY A 422 -1.23 32.96 -8.55
C GLY A 422 -1.83 31.73 -7.88
N LEU A 423 -3.17 31.67 -7.80
CA LEU A 423 -3.89 30.51 -7.27
C LEU A 423 -3.77 29.29 -8.19
N ILE A 424 -3.81 29.48 -9.51
CA ILE A 424 -3.56 28.40 -10.49
C ILE A 424 -2.14 27.87 -10.37
N ALA A 425 -1.14 28.75 -10.22
CA ALA A 425 0.23 28.36 -9.96
C ALA A 425 0.34 27.56 -8.65
N LEU A 426 -0.37 27.97 -7.60
CA LEU A 426 -0.42 27.25 -6.34
C LEU A 426 -1.05 25.85 -6.46
N VAL A 427 -2.08 25.70 -7.30
CA VAL A 427 -2.68 24.39 -7.64
C VAL A 427 -1.66 23.51 -8.38
N ALA A 428 -0.92 24.06 -9.36
CA ALA A 428 0.10 23.33 -10.10
C ALA A 428 1.24 22.87 -9.19
N VAL A 429 1.78 23.78 -8.36
CA VAL A 429 2.85 23.47 -7.40
C VAL A 429 2.39 22.45 -6.38
N SER A 430 1.18 22.59 -5.83
CA SER A 430 0.64 21.62 -4.89
C SER A 430 0.46 20.25 -5.55
N GLY A 431 -0.03 20.21 -6.80
CA GLY A 431 -0.11 18.99 -7.60
C GLY A 431 1.25 18.30 -7.75
N ALA A 432 2.31 19.07 -8.04
CA ALA A 432 3.68 18.59 -8.13
C ALA A 432 4.23 18.04 -6.80
N LEU A 433 3.82 18.64 -5.68
CA LEU A 433 4.25 18.24 -4.34
C LEU A 433 3.52 17.00 -3.81
N ILE A 434 2.32 16.66 -4.30
CA ILE A 434 1.54 15.50 -3.80
C ILE A 434 2.39 14.20 -3.73
N PRO A 435 3.09 13.76 -4.80
CA PRO A 435 3.86 12.52 -4.77
C PRO A 435 4.97 12.51 -3.72
N VAL A 436 5.60 13.67 -3.46
CA VAL A 436 6.64 13.81 -2.44
C VAL A 436 6.02 13.84 -1.04
N ALA A 437 4.91 14.55 -0.90
CA ALA A 437 4.21 14.74 0.36
C ALA A 437 3.55 13.45 0.88
N THR A 438 3.23 12.48 0.01
CA THR A 438 2.70 11.16 0.44
C THR A 438 3.61 10.38 1.39
N ARG A 439 4.88 10.78 1.52
CA ARG A 439 5.85 10.18 2.46
C ARG A 439 5.57 10.50 3.93
N HIS A 440 4.77 11.53 4.20
CA HIS A 440 4.42 11.94 5.55
C HIS A 440 2.97 12.45 5.60
N PHE A 441 2.15 11.88 6.47
CA PHE A 441 0.70 12.13 6.47
C PHE A 441 0.34 13.61 6.68
N ALA A 442 1.04 14.31 7.57
CA ALA A 442 0.82 15.74 7.80
C ALA A 442 1.23 16.60 6.59
N ALA A 443 2.30 16.22 5.89
CA ALA A 443 2.77 16.96 4.72
C ALA A 443 1.78 16.80 3.56
N GLN A 444 1.31 15.57 3.31
CA GLN A 444 0.26 15.30 2.34
C GLN A 444 -1.00 16.11 2.65
N THR A 445 -1.42 16.13 3.91
CA THR A 445 -2.59 16.91 4.34
C THR A 445 -2.40 18.40 4.12
N ALA A 446 -1.22 18.96 4.43
CA ALA A 446 -0.94 20.37 4.24
C ALA A 446 -1.00 20.76 2.75
N VAL A 447 -0.32 20.00 1.88
CA VAL A 447 -0.32 20.24 0.43
C VAL A 447 -1.72 20.14 -0.16
N VAL A 448 -2.49 19.12 0.22
CA VAL A 448 -3.88 18.97 -0.26
C VAL A 448 -4.77 20.10 0.27
N THR A 449 -4.56 20.56 1.51
CA THR A 449 -5.32 21.69 2.07
C THR A 449 -5.06 22.97 1.29
N VAL A 450 -3.78 23.28 0.99
CA VAL A 450 -3.40 24.41 0.15
C VAL A 450 -4.06 24.32 -1.23
N LEU A 451 -4.00 23.15 -1.87
CA LEU A 451 -4.60 22.91 -3.19
C LEU A 451 -6.12 23.14 -3.17
N VAL A 452 -6.84 22.53 -2.21
CA VAL A 452 -8.30 22.63 -2.11
C VAL A 452 -8.73 24.06 -1.82
N LEU A 453 -8.06 24.78 -0.92
CA LEU A 453 -8.39 26.17 -0.62
C LEU A 453 -8.11 27.09 -1.82
N ALA A 454 -7.05 26.83 -2.60
CA ALA A 454 -6.79 27.54 -3.84
C ALA A 454 -7.91 27.30 -4.88
N LEU A 455 -8.39 26.07 -5.02
CA LEU A 455 -9.52 25.75 -5.90
C LEU A 455 -10.82 26.44 -5.49
N VAL A 456 -11.10 26.51 -4.19
CA VAL A 456 -12.28 27.19 -3.64
C VAL A 456 -12.23 28.68 -3.96
N MET A 457 -11.08 29.32 -3.74
CA MET A 457 -10.90 30.75 -4.01
C MET A 457 -10.92 31.07 -5.52
N VAL A 458 -10.36 30.20 -6.38
CA VAL A 458 -10.51 30.33 -7.85
C VAL A 458 -11.96 30.14 -8.29
N GLY A 459 -12.72 29.30 -7.59
CA GLY A 459 -14.15 29.11 -7.80
C GLY A 459 -15.01 30.33 -7.45
N GLY A 460 -14.44 31.38 -6.85
CA GLY A 460 -15.12 32.62 -6.48
C GLY A 460 -15.64 32.65 -5.04
N GLU A 461 -15.41 31.60 -4.26
CA GLU A 461 -15.77 31.55 -2.83
C GLU A 461 -14.73 32.31 -1.98
N PRO A 462 -15.13 32.94 -0.87
CA PRO A 462 -14.21 33.65 0.00
C PRO A 462 -13.22 32.70 0.67
N GLN A 463 -12.10 33.25 1.13
CA GLN A 463 -11.10 32.49 1.86
C GLN A 463 -11.70 31.81 3.09
N ALA A 464 -11.59 30.48 3.13
CA ALA A 464 -12.26 29.64 4.11
C ALA A 464 -11.25 28.85 4.99
N SER A 465 -10.09 29.45 5.27
CA SER A 465 -9.04 28.83 6.09
C SER A 465 -9.52 28.51 7.52
N TRP A 466 -10.29 29.40 8.15
CA TRP A 466 -10.73 29.22 9.53
C TRP A 466 -11.82 28.15 9.67
N SER A 467 -12.83 28.19 8.79
CA SER A 467 -13.87 27.15 8.73
C SER A 467 -13.25 25.78 8.46
N ARG A 468 -12.25 25.71 7.58
CA ARG A 468 -11.53 24.47 7.28
C ARG A 468 -10.86 23.85 8.50
N ILE A 469 -10.24 24.66 9.37
CA ILE A 469 -9.63 24.21 10.62
C ILE A 469 -10.73 23.69 11.56
N GLY A 470 -11.79 24.46 11.78
CA GLY A 470 -12.89 24.09 12.68
C GLY A 470 -13.55 22.76 12.29
N GLU A 471 -13.91 22.59 11.03
CA GLU A 471 -14.53 21.36 10.52
C GLU A 471 -13.59 20.16 10.59
N THR A 472 -12.29 20.38 10.40
CA THR A 472 -11.30 19.31 10.52
C THR A 472 -11.12 18.85 11.96
N LEU A 473 -11.04 19.79 12.91
CA LEU A 473 -10.96 19.46 14.33
C LEU A 473 -12.23 18.75 14.82
N LEU A 474 -13.40 19.18 14.36
CA LEU A 474 -14.67 18.53 14.69
C LEU A 474 -14.74 17.12 14.09
N ALA A 475 -14.33 16.93 12.83
CA ALA A 475 -14.22 15.60 12.23
C ALA A 475 -13.23 14.70 12.99
N CYS A 476 -12.11 15.24 13.45
CA CYS A 476 -11.15 14.52 14.29
C CYS A 476 -11.78 14.04 15.60
N GLY A 477 -12.53 14.92 16.29
CA GLY A 477 -13.26 14.57 17.51
C GLY A 477 -14.30 13.47 17.29
N ILE A 478 -15.12 13.58 16.24
CA ILE A 478 -16.14 12.58 15.89
C ILE A 478 -15.50 11.22 15.61
N VAL A 479 -14.43 11.19 14.80
CA VAL A 479 -13.77 9.93 14.44
C VAL A 479 -13.07 9.30 15.64
N LEU A 480 -12.48 10.09 16.54
CA LEU A 480 -11.95 9.55 17.79
C LEU A 480 -13.07 8.93 18.63
N LEU A 481 -14.20 9.62 18.82
CA LEU A 481 -15.33 9.10 19.58
C LEU A 481 -15.84 7.78 19.00
N VAL A 482 -16.11 7.73 17.69
CA VAL A 482 -16.56 6.51 17.00
C VAL A 482 -15.49 5.41 17.08
N GLY A 483 -14.21 5.78 16.96
CA GLY A 483 -13.07 4.85 17.03
C GLY A 483 -12.87 4.17 18.39
N HIS A 484 -13.40 4.76 19.47
CA HIS A 484 -13.34 4.21 20.83
C HIS A 484 -14.55 3.34 21.21
N LEU A 485 -15.54 3.18 20.33
CA LEU A 485 -16.72 2.38 20.63
C LEU A 485 -16.32 0.88 20.80
N PRO A 486 -16.59 0.26 21.97
CA PRO A 486 -16.15 -1.10 22.29
C PRO A 486 -16.67 -2.17 21.31
N ALA A 487 -17.88 -1.95 20.76
CA ALA A 487 -18.51 -2.84 19.79
C ALA A 487 -17.78 -2.92 18.43
N LEU A 488 -16.83 -2.02 18.18
CA LEU A 488 -16.01 -1.95 16.95
C LEU A 488 -14.55 -2.39 17.18
N GLY A 489 -14.25 -2.98 18.35
CA GLY A 489 -12.89 -3.14 18.90
C GLY A 489 -12.22 -4.51 18.75
N GLN A 490 -12.59 -5.37 17.79
CA GLN A 490 -11.98 -6.71 17.65
C GLN A 490 -10.66 -6.72 16.84
N ARG A 491 -9.87 -5.64 16.86
CA ARG A 491 -8.56 -5.58 16.15
C ARG A 491 -7.60 -6.68 16.60
N GLY A 492 -7.66 -7.07 17.88
CA GLY A 492 -6.95 -8.23 18.42
C GLY A 492 -7.26 -9.53 17.66
N GLY A 493 -8.53 -9.77 17.33
CA GLY A 493 -8.95 -10.95 16.57
C GLY A 493 -8.37 -11.00 15.16
N THR A 494 -8.14 -9.83 14.53
CA THR A 494 -7.52 -9.76 13.20
C THR A 494 -6.03 -10.07 13.26
N VAL A 495 -5.29 -9.50 14.23
CA VAL A 495 -3.87 -9.82 14.44
C VAL A 495 -3.70 -11.31 14.72
N ARG A 496 -4.53 -11.84 15.63
CA ARG A 496 -4.57 -13.26 15.99
C ARG A 496 -4.80 -14.16 14.78
N ALA A 497 -5.80 -13.85 13.97
CA ALA A 497 -6.11 -14.63 12.76
C ALA A 497 -4.98 -14.59 11.72
N ARG A 498 -4.26 -13.46 11.58
CA ARG A 498 -3.12 -13.36 10.66
C ARG A 498 -1.93 -14.19 11.13
N ILE A 499 -1.66 -14.22 12.44
CA ILE A 499 -0.60 -15.05 13.01
C ILE A 499 -0.91 -16.52 12.86
N VAL A 500 -2.16 -16.94 13.09
CA VAL A 500 -2.60 -18.32 12.86
C VAL A 500 -2.40 -18.73 11.40
N ARG A 501 -2.77 -17.88 10.44
CA ARG A 501 -2.51 -18.16 9.02
C ARG A 501 -1.02 -18.21 8.68
N ALA A 502 -0.22 -17.32 9.25
CA ALA A 502 1.23 -17.34 9.05
C ALA A 502 1.85 -18.63 9.61
N ALA A 503 1.37 -19.07 10.76
CA ALA A 503 1.72 -20.33 11.37
C ALA A 503 1.36 -21.54 10.50
N GLU A 504 0.13 -21.60 10.00
CA GLU A 504 -0.33 -22.67 9.08
C GLU A 504 0.49 -22.71 7.79
N ALA A 505 0.81 -21.56 7.20
CA ALA A 505 1.62 -21.47 5.99
C ALA A 505 3.09 -21.88 6.24
N ALA A 506 3.67 -21.49 7.38
CA ALA A 506 5.01 -21.91 7.76
C ALA A 506 5.09 -23.42 8.02
N ASP A 507 4.07 -24.00 8.66
CA ASP A 507 3.97 -25.43 8.92
C ASP A 507 3.82 -26.24 7.63
N ALA A 508 2.97 -25.79 6.69
CA ALA A 508 2.82 -26.41 5.38
C ALA A 508 4.14 -26.40 4.58
N TYR A 509 4.88 -25.28 4.64
CA TYR A 509 6.19 -25.17 3.98
C TYR A 509 7.23 -26.08 4.63
N LEU A 510 7.31 -26.10 5.97
CA LEU A 510 8.22 -26.98 6.71
C LEU A 510 7.95 -28.45 6.40
N THR A 511 6.68 -28.85 6.46
CA THR A 511 6.24 -30.22 6.20
C THR A 511 6.63 -30.67 4.80
N HIS A 512 6.43 -29.82 3.79
CA HIS A 512 6.83 -30.14 2.41
C HIS A 512 8.35 -30.29 2.26
N VAL A 513 9.15 -29.42 2.89
CA VAL A 513 10.62 -29.52 2.82
C VAL A 513 11.16 -30.76 3.54
N LEU A 514 10.53 -31.18 4.65
CA LEU A 514 10.98 -32.34 5.43
C LEU A 514 10.47 -33.69 4.89
N ASN A 515 9.26 -33.75 4.32
CA ASN A 515 8.66 -35.01 3.87
C ASN A 515 8.91 -35.32 2.39
N ASP A 516 8.86 -34.32 1.50
CA ASP A 516 9.04 -34.49 0.06
C ASP A 516 10.51 -34.26 -0.34
N GLY A 517 11.44 -34.99 0.29
CA GLY A 517 12.88 -34.93 -0.02
C GLY A 517 13.28 -35.28 -1.47
N THR A 518 12.34 -35.32 -2.42
CA THR A 518 12.59 -35.51 -3.84
C THR A 518 12.64 -34.16 -4.57
N THR A 519 13.67 -34.03 -5.42
CA THR A 519 14.00 -32.88 -6.26
C THR A 519 12.92 -32.55 -7.32
N GLU A 520 11.81 -33.29 -7.37
CA GLU A 520 10.85 -33.29 -8.47
C GLU A 520 9.79 -32.17 -8.39
N ASP A 521 9.42 -31.66 -7.20
CA ASP A 521 8.43 -30.55 -7.06
C ASP A 521 9.04 -29.23 -6.54
N ARG A 522 10.06 -28.73 -7.25
CA ARG A 522 10.67 -27.43 -6.94
C ARG A 522 9.69 -26.25 -7.10
N ALA A 523 8.72 -26.37 -8.01
CA ALA A 523 7.72 -25.33 -8.24
C ALA A 523 6.71 -25.21 -7.08
N GLY A 524 6.19 -26.34 -6.57
CA GLY A 524 5.32 -26.38 -5.40
C GLY A 524 6.00 -25.81 -4.15
N ARG A 525 7.27 -26.15 -3.94
CA ARG A 525 8.10 -25.59 -2.86
C ARG A 525 8.17 -24.07 -2.88
N TRP A 526 8.42 -23.46 -4.05
CA TRP A 526 8.50 -22.01 -4.19
C TRP A 526 7.17 -21.31 -3.90
N ILE A 527 6.05 -21.95 -4.26
CA ILE A 527 4.71 -21.43 -3.95
C ILE A 527 4.49 -21.42 -2.43
N LEU A 528 4.79 -22.53 -1.74
CA LEU A 528 4.63 -22.64 -0.29
C LEU A 528 5.55 -21.67 0.46
N ARG A 529 6.82 -21.57 0.05
CA ARG A 529 7.77 -20.59 0.59
C ARG A 529 7.20 -19.17 0.47
N ARG A 530 6.69 -18.81 -0.72
CA ARG A 530 6.13 -17.48 -0.96
C ARG A 530 4.89 -17.21 -0.11
N GLU A 531 4.01 -18.20 0.03
CA GLU A 531 2.82 -18.10 0.87
C GLU A 531 3.20 -17.89 2.35
N ALA A 532 4.20 -18.61 2.87
CA ALA A 532 4.71 -18.45 4.24
C ALA A 532 5.25 -17.05 4.50
N TYR A 533 6.18 -16.56 3.67
CA TYR A 533 6.73 -15.20 3.84
C TYR A 533 5.66 -14.11 3.67
N ARG A 534 4.72 -14.27 2.74
CA ARG A 534 3.64 -13.31 2.52
C ARG A 534 2.68 -13.25 3.72
N ALA A 535 2.24 -14.41 4.21
CA ALA A 535 1.36 -14.48 5.37
C ALA A 535 2.03 -13.87 6.62
N LEU A 536 3.34 -14.08 6.76
CA LEU A 536 4.14 -13.54 7.84
C LEU A 536 4.35 -12.02 7.74
N ALA A 537 4.62 -11.50 6.54
CA ALA A 537 4.67 -10.06 6.29
C ALA A 537 3.32 -9.39 6.57
N GLU A 538 2.20 -10.03 6.19
CA GLU A 538 0.85 -9.57 6.51
C GLU A 538 0.57 -9.58 8.02
N ALA A 539 1.05 -10.60 8.75
CA ALA A 539 0.96 -10.65 10.21
C ALA A 539 1.79 -9.54 10.85
N ARG A 540 3.04 -9.34 10.43
CA ARG A 540 3.92 -8.26 10.93
C ARG A 540 3.30 -6.89 10.74
N ALA A 541 2.79 -6.62 9.54
CA ALA A 541 2.12 -5.36 9.25
C ALA A 541 0.87 -5.13 10.13
N ALA A 542 0.13 -6.20 10.46
CA ALA A 542 -1.00 -6.12 11.36
C ALA A 542 -0.57 -5.86 12.82
N ILE A 543 0.52 -6.48 13.27
CA ILE A 543 1.09 -6.28 14.61
C ILE A 543 1.61 -4.85 14.75
N ASP A 544 2.44 -4.37 13.81
CA ASP A 544 2.98 -3.01 13.82
C ASP A 544 1.86 -1.95 13.83
N LEU A 545 0.80 -2.18 13.06
CA LEU A 545 -0.38 -1.32 13.05
C LEU A 545 -1.08 -1.30 14.41
N ALA A 546 -1.29 -2.47 15.02
CA ALA A 546 -1.96 -2.57 16.32
C ALA A 546 -1.11 -2.00 17.47
N ALA A 547 0.20 -2.20 17.44
CA ALA A 547 1.14 -1.68 18.43
C ALA A 547 1.24 -0.15 18.42
N ALA A 548 1.03 0.48 17.26
CA ALA A 548 1.07 1.93 17.10
C ALA A 548 -0.29 2.63 17.33
N GLU A 549 -1.33 1.90 17.76
CA GLU A 549 -2.61 2.46 18.20
C GLU A 549 -2.58 2.95 19.64
N LEU A 550 -3.70 3.51 20.13
CA LEU A 550 -3.84 3.94 21.52
C LEU A 550 -3.68 2.75 22.50
N PRO A 551 -3.16 2.97 23.72
CA PRO A 551 -2.81 1.89 24.66
C PRO A 551 -3.93 0.87 24.93
N ALA A 552 -5.18 1.34 25.04
CA ALA A 552 -6.34 0.46 25.27
C ALA A 552 -6.59 -0.54 24.12
N LEU A 553 -6.15 -0.21 22.90
CA LEU A 553 -6.25 -1.07 21.73
C LEU A 553 -4.99 -1.92 21.54
N ALA A 554 -3.81 -1.35 21.79
CA ALA A 554 -2.50 -1.99 21.62
C ALA A 554 -2.32 -3.25 22.50
N ARG A 555 -2.94 -3.31 23.68
CA ARG A 555 -2.89 -4.48 24.60
C ARG A 555 -3.30 -5.82 23.95
N HIS A 556 -4.13 -5.79 22.89
CA HIS A 556 -4.56 -7.01 22.23
C HIS A 556 -3.52 -7.60 21.25
N ALA A 557 -2.42 -6.90 21.01
CA ALA A 557 -1.29 -7.37 20.21
C ALA A 557 -0.06 -7.72 21.08
N GLU A 558 -0.17 -7.63 22.41
CA GLU A 558 0.94 -7.91 23.32
C GLU A 558 1.43 -9.36 23.16
N GLY A 559 2.75 -9.57 23.12
CA GLY A 559 3.38 -10.88 22.91
C GLY A 559 3.34 -11.42 21.48
N THR A 560 2.54 -10.84 20.57
CA THR A 560 2.41 -11.34 19.20
C THR A 560 3.64 -11.10 18.33
N ASP A 561 4.42 -10.05 18.62
CA ASP A 561 5.68 -9.73 17.95
C ASP A 561 6.73 -10.84 18.10
N GLU A 562 6.78 -11.46 19.28
CA GLU A 562 7.71 -12.56 19.56
C GLU A 562 7.34 -13.81 18.77
N VAL A 563 6.04 -14.11 18.65
CA VAL A 563 5.53 -15.24 17.87
C VAL A 563 5.86 -15.06 16.39
N ALA A 564 5.63 -13.86 15.83
CA ALA A 564 5.99 -13.55 14.46
C ALA A 564 7.51 -13.65 14.23
N ALA A 565 8.33 -13.18 15.17
CA ALA A 565 9.78 -13.30 15.07
C ALA A 565 10.27 -14.76 15.11
N THR A 566 9.66 -15.63 15.91
CA THR A 566 9.97 -17.07 15.89
C THR A 566 9.56 -17.71 14.56
N LEU A 567 8.38 -17.39 14.05
CA LEU A 567 7.92 -17.88 12.74
C LEU A 567 8.87 -17.46 11.60
N GLU A 568 9.40 -16.23 11.65
CA GLU A 568 10.40 -15.77 10.67
C GLU A 568 11.67 -16.60 10.72
N ARG A 569 12.21 -16.84 11.91
CA ARG A 569 13.39 -17.71 12.08
C ARG A 569 13.11 -19.13 11.64
N LEU A 570 11.90 -19.65 11.86
CA LEU A 570 11.49 -20.97 11.41
C LEU A 570 11.51 -21.05 9.88
N VAL A 571 10.85 -20.11 9.18
CA VAL A 571 10.80 -20.09 7.71
C VAL A 571 12.19 -19.87 7.09
N ASP A 572 13.03 -19.01 7.69
CA ASP A 572 14.43 -18.82 7.27
C ASP A 572 15.23 -20.13 7.42
N THR A 573 15.06 -20.83 8.55
CA THR A 573 15.73 -22.12 8.83
C THR A 573 15.22 -23.21 7.88
N THR A 574 13.93 -23.27 7.59
CA THR A 574 13.35 -24.18 6.59
C THR A 574 13.94 -23.91 5.20
N THR A 575 14.14 -22.64 4.84
CA THR A 575 14.78 -22.26 3.56
C THR A 575 16.23 -22.77 3.51
N ALA A 576 16.99 -22.62 4.60
CA ALA A 576 18.35 -23.15 4.69
C ALA A 576 18.39 -24.69 4.59
N CYS A 577 17.44 -25.38 5.24
CA CYS A 577 17.29 -26.83 5.15
C CYS A 577 17.02 -27.28 3.71
N ALA A 578 16.14 -26.58 2.99
CA ALA A 578 15.84 -26.89 1.59
C ALA A 578 17.09 -26.79 0.71
N VAL A 579 17.90 -25.74 0.88
CA VAL A 579 19.17 -25.57 0.12
C VAL A 579 20.18 -26.65 0.48
N GLN A 580 20.29 -27.02 1.77
CA GLN A 580 21.18 -28.08 2.24
C GLN A 580 20.79 -29.47 1.70
N LEU A 581 19.49 -29.77 1.67
CA LEU A 581 18.95 -31.01 1.14
C LEU A 581 19.19 -31.12 -0.37
N ASP A 582 18.96 -30.04 -1.13
CA ASP A 582 19.18 -30.02 -2.58
C ASP A 582 20.66 -30.28 -2.95
N ASP A 583 21.63 -29.81 -2.14
CA ASP A 583 23.07 -30.02 -2.39
C ASP A 583 23.60 -31.36 -1.86
N THR A 584 23.21 -31.75 -0.64
CA THR A 584 23.85 -32.87 0.08
C THR A 584 22.95 -34.08 0.31
N GLY A 585 21.64 -33.97 0.04
CA GLY A 585 20.65 -35.01 0.30
C GLY A 585 20.40 -35.30 1.79
N ARG A 586 21.03 -34.56 2.72
CA ARG A 586 20.92 -34.79 4.17
C ARG A 586 20.96 -33.49 4.97
N LEU A 587 20.23 -33.47 6.09
CA LEU A 587 20.31 -32.39 7.07
C LEU A 587 21.45 -32.65 8.08
N THR A 588 22.06 -31.57 8.56
CA THR A 588 23.06 -31.65 9.64
C THR A 588 22.37 -31.56 11.01
N PRO A 589 23.00 -32.02 12.11
CA PRO A 589 22.45 -31.89 13.46
C PRO A 589 22.05 -30.45 13.81
N ARG A 590 22.86 -29.46 13.43
CA ARG A 590 22.55 -28.03 13.57
C ARG A 590 21.20 -27.62 12.98
N HIS A 591 20.78 -28.21 11.85
CA HIS A 591 19.50 -27.87 11.23
C HIS A 591 18.33 -28.49 12.00
N THR A 592 18.45 -29.79 12.35
CA THR A 592 17.39 -30.52 13.06
C THR A 592 17.19 -30.01 14.50
N GLU A 593 18.29 -29.75 15.22
CA GLU A 593 18.26 -29.16 16.56
C GLU A 593 17.61 -27.77 16.51
N ARG A 594 18.00 -26.94 15.53
CA ARG A 594 17.44 -25.59 15.43
C ARG A 594 15.96 -25.57 15.09
N ILE A 595 15.48 -26.50 14.26
CA ILE A 595 14.04 -26.65 13.98
C ILE A 595 13.31 -27.05 15.27
N ALA A 596 13.81 -28.05 16.00
CA ALA A 596 13.19 -28.50 17.25
C ALA A 596 13.10 -27.35 18.27
N GLU A 597 14.20 -26.64 18.52
CA GLU A 597 14.24 -25.47 19.41
C GLU A 597 13.20 -24.40 19.02
N LEU A 598 13.09 -24.08 17.73
CA LEU A 598 12.18 -23.05 17.25
C LEU A 598 10.71 -23.49 17.35
N LEU A 599 10.41 -24.78 17.19
CA LEU A 599 9.06 -25.33 17.37
C LEU A 599 8.63 -25.31 18.84
N ASP A 600 9.54 -25.66 19.76
CA ASP A 600 9.30 -25.59 21.20
C ASP A 600 9.11 -24.14 21.67
N GLU A 601 10.01 -23.23 21.25
CA GLU A 601 9.91 -21.79 21.53
C GLU A 601 8.60 -21.19 20.98
N LEU A 602 8.16 -21.66 19.81
CA LEU A 602 6.91 -21.22 19.18
C LEU A 602 5.68 -21.70 19.97
N ALA A 603 5.70 -22.93 20.50
CA ALA A 603 4.62 -23.46 21.32
C ALA A 603 4.46 -22.65 22.62
N GLU A 604 5.55 -22.41 23.34
CA GLU A 604 5.56 -21.61 24.57
C GLU A 604 5.09 -20.17 24.33
N ARG A 605 5.57 -19.52 23.26
CA ARG A 605 5.18 -18.14 22.92
C ARG A 605 3.73 -18.03 22.50
N ARG A 606 3.20 -19.03 21.79
CA ARG A 606 1.77 -19.07 21.45
C ARG A 606 0.91 -19.18 22.70
N GLU A 607 1.30 -20.01 23.66
CA GLU A 607 0.60 -20.13 24.93
C GLU A 607 0.60 -18.82 25.72
N ARG A 608 1.77 -18.17 25.86
CA ARG A 608 1.89 -16.84 26.50
C ARG A 608 1.05 -15.75 25.82
N ALA A 609 0.96 -15.77 24.49
CA ALA A 609 0.13 -14.85 23.72
C ALA A 609 -1.36 -15.28 23.67
N GLY A 610 -1.73 -16.34 24.39
CA GLY A 610 -3.08 -16.89 24.45
C GLY A 610 -3.55 -17.56 23.16
N LEU A 611 -2.68 -17.79 22.17
CA LEU A 611 -2.92 -18.36 20.83
C LEU A 611 -3.06 -19.90 20.83
N MET A 612 -4.08 -20.45 21.49
CA MET A 612 -4.28 -21.91 21.49
C MET A 612 -4.67 -22.45 20.09
N THR A 613 -3.95 -23.46 19.60
CA THR A 613 -4.29 -24.27 18.41
C THR A 613 -4.37 -25.75 18.78
N SER A 614 -5.38 -26.47 18.28
CA SER A 614 -5.77 -27.83 18.67
C SER A 614 -4.83 -28.97 18.22
N LYS A 615 -3.65 -28.72 17.63
CA LYS A 615 -2.77 -29.79 17.15
C LYS A 615 -1.29 -29.42 17.30
N THR A 616 -0.61 -30.11 18.20
CA THR A 616 0.85 -30.16 18.27
C THR A 616 1.30 -31.32 17.37
N HIS A 617 1.91 -31.03 16.23
CA HIS A 617 2.55 -32.07 15.41
C HIS A 617 3.91 -32.42 16.03
N LYS A 618 4.09 -33.69 16.39
CA LYS A 618 5.40 -34.23 16.72
C LYS A 618 6.15 -34.46 15.40
N LEU A 619 7.39 -33.96 15.31
CA LEU A 619 8.30 -34.29 14.21
C LEU A 619 8.33 -35.82 14.00
N PRO A 620 8.31 -36.32 12.75
CA PRO A 620 8.67 -37.70 12.52
C PRO A 620 10.12 -37.87 12.96
N VAL A 621 10.32 -38.63 14.04
CA VAL A 621 11.65 -39.05 14.48
C VAL A 621 12.19 -39.92 13.34
N ALA A 622 13.21 -39.44 12.65
CA ALA A 622 13.98 -40.26 11.73
C ALA A 622 14.58 -41.41 12.55
N VAL A 623 14.23 -42.64 12.18
CA VAL A 623 14.95 -43.87 12.58
C VAL A 623 16.12 -44.06 11.62
#